data_AF-A0A543PNC3-F1
#
_entry.id   AF-A0A543PNC3-F1
#
_cell.length_a   1.000
_cell.length_b   1.000
_cell.length_c   1.000
_cell.angle_alpha   90.00
_cell.angle_beta   90.00
_cell.angle_gamma   90.00
#
_symmetry.space_group_name_H-M   'P 1'
#
loop_
_entity.id
_entity.type
_entity.pdbx_description
1 polymer ?
#
loop_
_entity_poly.entity_id
_entity_poly.type
_entity_poly.pdbx_seq_one_letter_code
_entity_poly.pdbx_strand_id
1 'polypeptide(L)'
;MPPRALTVRALAKEAGLDLDEALVTIWDAGVEAVDDIDSFVPRHSIPTVRQALGLHSAKQLQQLSFWEQEWGLTRRELISKLGSDFGILVAPGARVLPKGALKQLRRMVPASQLAVGNTRAAAPIAAPIIPLEWETPGRRRDVVALSVEEICQVHEALVRDFAASGDPIDPPGVREDHLLRSAAARPETSLGDVRKYDTVESYAAALLHSLVHNHPFHNGNKRTALVSMLVLLDRNNILLTCVEKDLFRQVLRVAQHRLVPVGSTERNDREVLAIAAWICANSRPIQRGDRLLKFKELRRILVNLGCRIGPSLPGNKIKFERDVEERVLGFRRTRTLRVTAGHRNEGSDVEPSQLSYIRRELRLDDKNGYDAGYFYGSDPREPDEFIGQYRTLLRRLGRL
;
A
#
# COMPACT_ATOMS: atom_id res chain seq x y z
N MET A 1 24.57 27.70 20.27
CA MET A 1 24.40 26.53 19.37
C MET A 1 22.92 26.26 19.20
N PRO A 2 22.39 26.23 17.97
CA PRO A 2 21.00 25.84 17.75
C PRO A 2 20.75 24.43 18.33
N PRO A 3 19.62 24.17 19.01
CA PRO A 3 19.30 22.82 19.46
C PRO A 3 19.29 21.89 18.24
N ARG A 4 20.07 20.81 18.33
CA ARG A 4 20.19 19.76 17.31
C ARG A 4 18.79 19.33 16.88
N ALA A 5 18.54 19.33 15.57
CA ALA A 5 17.29 18.87 15.01
C ALA A 5 17.07 17.39 15.41
N LEU A 6 15.87 17.08 15.93
CA LEU A 6 15.51 15.73 16.36
C LEU A 6 14.87 14.99 15.19
N THR A 7 15.40 13.82 14.85
CA THR A 7 14.85 12.93 13.82
C THR A 7 13.79 12.00 14.41
N VAL A 8 12.87 11.50 13.59
CA VAL A 8 11.86 10.51 14.02
C VAL A 8 12.51 9.28 14.65
N ARG A 9 13.56 8.72 14.02
CA ARG A 9 14.31 7.57 14.54
C ARG A 9 14.83 7.79 15.96
N ALA A 10 15.29 8.99 16.27
CA ALA A 10 15.83 9.30 17.59
C ALA A 10 14.72 9.36 18.64
N LEU A 11 13.55 9.89 18.27
CA LEU A 11 12.37 9.95 19.13
C LEU A 11 11.71 8.58 19.31
N ALA A 12 11.64 7.76 18.26
CA ALA A 12 11.18 6.38 18.33
C ALA A 12 12.05 5.55 19.27
N LYS A 13 13.38 5.65 19.12
CA LYS A 13 14.35 5.00 20.03
C LYS A 13 14.20 5.50 21.47
N GLU A 14 13.95 6.79 21.68
CA GLU A 14 13.71 7.34 23.03
C GLU A 14 12.40 6.81 23.62
N ALA A 15 11.37 6.60 22.80
CA ALA A 15 10.05 6.12 23.22
C ALA A 15 9.98 4.59 23.36
N GLY A 16 10.96 3.87 22.82
CA GLY A 16 10.93 2.40 22.76
C GLY A 16 9.84 1.88 21.81
N LEU A 17 9.47 2.67 20.81
CA LEU A 17 8.47 2.32 19.80
C LEU A 17 9.16 1.85 18.51
N ASP A 18 8.48 0.98 17.78
CA ASP A 18 8.87 0.64 16.42
C ASP A 18 8.80 1.88 15.52
N LEU A 19 9.63 1.89 14.47
CA LEU A 19 9.83 3.09 13.65
C LEU A 19 8.57 3.50 12.88
N ASP A 20 7.78 2.52 12.46
CA ASP A 20 6.50 2.74 11.81
C ASP A 20 5.41 3.19 12.77
N GLU A 21 5.32 2.59 13.96
CA GLU A 21 4.42 3.05 15.02
C GLU A 21 4.70 4.51 15.39
N ALA A 22 5.97 4.89 15.52
CA ALA A 22 6.36 6.26 15.79
C ALA A 22 5.97 7.22 14.66
N LEU A 23 6.20 6.84 13.39
CA LEU A 23 5.81 7.65 12.24
C LEU A 23 4.30 7.87 12.17
N VAL A 24 3.50 6.81 12.30
CA VAL A 24 2.04 6.92 12.26
C VAL A 24 1.52 7.76 13.42
N THR A 25 2.07 7.59 14.62
CA THR A 25 1.72 8.39 15.80
C THR A 25 2.01 9.88 15.60
N ILE A 26 3.10 10.23 14.92
CA ILE A 26 3.45 11.62 14.59
C ILE A 26 2.44 12.22 13.60
N TRP A 27 2.00 11.46 12.60
CA TRP A 27 0.98 11.92 11.66
C TRP A 27 -0.39 12.08 12.31
N ASP A 28 -0.78 11.15 13.18
CA ASP A 28 -2.05 11.24 13.91
C ASP A 28 -2.06 12.44 14.89
N ALA A 29 -0.89 12.92 15.30
CA ALA A 29 -0.72 14.17 16.04
C ALA A 29 -0.78 15.44 15.15
N GLY A 30 -1.06 15.30 13.85
CA GLY A 30 -1.20 16.40 12.89
C GLY A 30 0.12 16.93 12.31
N VAL A 31 1.24 16.23 12.50
CA VAL A 31 2.57 16.69 12.04
C VAL A 31 2.90 16.07 10.69
N GLU A 32 2.30 16.61 9.63
CA GLU A 32 2.40 16.05 8.27
C GLU A 32 3.70 16.35 7.52
N ALA A 33 4.51 17.30 8.01
CA ALA A 33 5.78 17.69 7.38
C ALA A 33 6.89 16.63 7.51
N VAL A 34 6.62 15.55 8.25
CA VAL A 34 7.55 14.44 8.49
C VAL A 34 7.24 13.32 7.51
N ASP A 35 8.17 13.03 6.61
CA ASP A 35 7.92 12.10 5.51
C ASP A 35 8.62 10.76 5.70
N ASP A 36 9.72 10.72 6.44
CA ASP A 36 10.53 9.51 6.61
C ASP A 36 11.10 9.41 8.03
N ILE A 37 11.59 8.24 8.42
CA ILE A 37 12.19 7.96 9.73
C ILE A 37 13.42 8.82 10.04
N ASP A 38 14.13 9.25 9.00
CA ASP A 38 15.31 10.11 9.12
C ASP A 38 14.95 11.60 8.94
N SER A 39 13.66 11.93 8.73
CA SER A 39 13.20 13.32 8.65
C SER A 39 13.33 14.03 10.00
N PHE A 40 13.70 15.31 9.93
CA PHE A 40 13.73 16.18 11.10
C PHE A 40 12.33 16.63 11.49
N VAL A 41 12.02 16.54 12.78
CA VAL A 41 10.78 17.07 13.34
C VAL A 41 10.90 18.60 13.47
N PRO A 42 9.95 19.39 12.91
CA PRO A 42 9.95 20.84 13.06
C PRO A 42 9.96 21.26 14.53
N ARG A 43 10.77 22.28 14.87
CA ARG A 43 10.97 22.69 16.27
C ARG A 43 9.70 23.02 17.03
N HIS A 44 8.73 23.64 16.35
CA HIS A 44 7.45 24.01 16.94
C HIS A 44 6.58 22.79 17.25
N SER A 45 6.75 21.67 16.52
CA SER A 45 5.99 20.43 16.69
C SER A 45 6.62 19.48 17.71
N ILE A 46 7.88 19.68 18.12
CA ILE A 46 8.58 18.80 19.07
C ILE A 46 7.77 18.54 20.35
N PRO A 47 7.16 19.53 21.02
CA PRO A 47 6.35 19.27 22.21
C PRO A 47 5.18 18.33 21.93
N THR A 48 4.42 18.60 20.86
CA THR A 48 3.26 17.79 20.41
C THR A 48 3.69 16.36 20.08
N VAL A 49 4.79 16.20 19.32
CA VAL A 49 5.32 14.88 18.96
C VAL A 49 5.77 14.11 20.19
N ARG A 50 6.51 14.74 21.11
CA ARG A 50 6.94 14.07 22.34
C ARG A 50 5.75 13.59 23.16
N GLN A 51 4.73 14.43 23.32
CA GLN A 51 3.52 14.05 24.02
C GLN A 51 2.79 12.89 23.33
N ALA A 52 2.66 12.93 22.00
CA ALA A 52 1.99 11.89 21.22
C ALA A 52 2.72 10.53 21.32
N LEU A 53 4.05 10.54 21.31
CA LEU A 53 4.88 9.35 21.52
C LEU A 53 4.96 8.91 23.00
N GLY A 54 4.18 9.52 23.89
CA GLY A 54 4.20 9.21 25.32
C GLY A 54 5.51 9.56 26.01
N LEU A 55 6.34 10.45 25.47
CA LEU A 55 7.61 10.84 26.07
C LEU A 55 7.42 11.90 27.16
N HIS A 56 8.07 11.71 28.30
CA HIS A 56 8.13 12.74 29.33
C HIS A 56 8.78 14.03 28.78
N SER A 57 8.28 15.17 29.24
CA SER A 57 8.88 16.46 28.90
C SER A 57 10.28 16.60 29.50
N ALA A 58 11.16 17.37 28.86
CA ALA A 58 12.50 17.63 29.42
C ALA A 58 12.43 18.26 30.82
N LYS A 59 11.39 19.06 31.10
CA LYS A 59 11.16 19.68 32.41
C LYS A 59 10.85 18.63 33.49
N GLN A 60 10.05 17.62 33.17
CA GLN A 60 9.73 16.51 34.08
C GLN A 60 10.97 15.66 34.36
N LEU A 61 11.68 15.22 33.31
CA LEU A 61 12.88 14.40 33.45
C LEU A 61 14.03 15.12 34.19
N GLN A 62 14.03 16.46 34.22
CA GLN A 62 15.01 17.24 34.98
C GLN A 62 14.73 17.23 36.49
N GLN A 63 13.48 16.95 36.93
CA GLN A 63 13.15 16.91 38.36
C GLN A 63 13.68 15.63 38.98
N LEU A 64 14.34 15.73 40.13
CA LEU A 64 14.77 14.55 40.87
C LEU A 64 13.58 13.77 41.43
N SER A 65 12.44 14.43 41.70
CA SER A 65 11.21 13.76 42.17
C SER A 65 10.60 12.80 41.16
N PHE A 66 10.82 13.04 39.86
CA PHE A 66 10.42 12.10 38.83
C PHE A 66 11.17 10.77 39.00
N TRP A 67 12.49 10.82 39.16
CA TRP A 67 13.33 9.64 39.30
C TRP A 67 13.15 8.91 40.64
N GLU A 68 12.79 9.64 41.71
CA GLU A 68 12.36 9.03 42.98
C GLU A 68 11.14 8.14 42.77
N GLN A 69 10.15 8.65 42.03
CA GLN A 69 8.92 7.92 41.74
C GLN A 69 9.15 6.77 40.75
N GLU A 70 9.85 7.02 39.65
CA GLU A 70 10.08 6.06 38.57
C GLU A 70 10.88 4.83 39.03
N TRP A 71 11.87 5.04 39.91
CA TRP A 71 12.69 3.94 40.45
C TRP A 71 12.24 3.45 41.82
N GLY A 72 11.20 4.05 42.41
CA GLY A 72 10.72 3.70 43.75
C GLY A 72 11.78 3.93 44.84
N LEU A 73 12.59 4.98 44.71
CA LEU A 73 13.72 5.28 45.59
C LEU A 73 13.48 6.52 46.44
N THR A 74 13.99 6.52 47.67
CA THR A 74 14.08 7.75 48.47
C THR A 74 15.14 8.70 47.91
N ARG A 75 15.08 10.00 48.28
CA ARG A 75 16.09 11.00 47.85
C ARG A 75 17.52 10.54 48.08
N ARG A 76 17.79 9.91 49.22
CA ARG A 76 19.13 9.48 49.62
C ARG A 76 19.62 8.32 48.75
N GLU A 77 18.76 7.35 48.49
CA GLU A 77 19.06 6.20 47.62
C GLU A 77 19.24 6.66 46.17
N LEU A 78 18.41 7.58 45.68
CA LEU A 78 18.55 8.16 44.34
C LEU A 78 19.89 8.88 44.18
N ILE A 79 20.29 9.73 45.13
CA ILE A 79 21.59 10.43 45.07
C ILE A 79 22.75 9.41 45.09
N SER A 80 22.66 8.38 45.94
CA SER A 80 23.65 7.30 45.98
C SER A 80 23.76 6.59 44.63
N LYS A 81 22.62 6.19 44.04
CA LYS A 81 22.54 5.53 42.74
C LYS A 81 23.06 6.40 41.60
N LEU A 82 22.69 7.68 41.58
CA LEU A 82 23.19 8.63 40.59
C LEU A 82 24.71 8.80 40.68
N GLY A 83 25.27 8.79 41.90
CA GLY A 83 26.72 8.84 42.12
C GLY A 83 27.44 7.55 41.71
N SER A 84 26.95 6.38 42.15
CA SER A 84 27.62 5.09 41.92
C SER A 84 27.49 4.59 40.48
N ASP A 85 26.27 4.59 39.95
CA ASP A 85 25.95 3.91 38.69
C ASP A 85 26.17 4.85 37.50
N PHE A 86 26.05 6.16 37.72
CA PHE A 86 26.09 7.16 36.66
C PHE A 86 27.15 8.25 36.87
N GLY A 87 27.86 8.31 38.01
CA GLY A 87 28.87 9.35 38.27
C GLY A 87 28.31 10.77 38.33
N ILE A 88 27.02 10.93 38.63
CA ILE A 88 26.32 12.22 38.67
C ILE A 88 26.30 12.73 40.12
N LEU A 89 27.06 13.79 40.38
CA LEU A 89 27.10 14.45 41.69
C LEU A 89 25.93 15.44 41.85
N VAL A 90 25.07 15.17 42.83
CA VAL A 90 23.90 15.99 43.14
C VAL A 90 24.10 16.67 44.49
N ALA A 91 23.97 18.01 44.54
CA ALA A 91 24.11 18.75 45.78
C ALA A 91 23.00 18.41 46.79
N PRO A 92 23.29 18.38 48.11
CA PRO A 92 22.27 18.20 49.14
C PRO A 92 21.17 19.26 49.02
N GLY A 93 19.91 18.83 48.91
CA GLY A 93 18.76 19.73 48.76
C GLY A 93 18.43 20.19 47.33
N ALA A 94 19.18 19.74 46.32
CA ALA A 94 18.82 19.99 44.93
C ALA A 94 17.45 19.37 44.59
N ARG A 95 16.64 20.10 43.82
CA ARG A 95 15.34 19.62 43.30
C ARG A 95 15.44 19.12 41.86
N VAL A 96 16.48 19.57 41.15
CA VAL A 96 16.71 19.28 39.74
C VAL A 96 18.08 18.66 39.53
N LEU A 97 18.18 17.84 38.49
CA LEU A 97 19.44 17.29 38.03
C LEU A 97 20.44 18.41 37.65
N PRO A 98 21.76 18.19 37.85
CA PRO A 98 22.80 19.11 37.40
C PRO A 98 22.77 19.33 35.87
N LYS A 99 23.40 20.43 35.41
CA LYS A 99 23.56 20.68 33.97
C LYS A 99 24.30 19.50 33.32
N GLY A 100 23.74 18.96 32.24
CA GLY A 100 24.33 17.84 31.50
C GLY A 100 23.98 16.45 32.02
N ALA A 101 23.53 16.31 33.28
CA ALA A 101 23.18 15.01 33.88
C ALA A 101 22.02 14.32 33.15
N LEU A 102 20.99 15.06 32.75
CA LEU A 102 19.88 14.50 31.97
C LEU A 102 20.34 13.92 30.61
N LYS A 103 21.33 14.55 29.97
CA LYS A 103 21.90 14.05 28.70
C LYS A 103 22.65 12.73 28.91
N GLN A 104 23.29 12.57 30.06
CA GLN A 104 23.98 11.34 30.43
C GLN A 104 22.99 10.22 30.75
N LEU A 105 21.97 10.50 31.56
CA LEU A 105 20.91 9.54 31.88
C LEU A 105 20.20 9.04 30.61
N ARG A 106 19.86 9.93 29.66
CA ARG A 106 19.25 9.53 28.38
C ARG A 106 20.09 8.55 27.54
N ARG A 107 21.40 8.45 27.80
CA ARG A 107 22.29 7.51 27.08
C ARG A 107 22.43 6.17 27.79
N MET A 108 22.14 6.12 29.09
CA MET A 108 22.46 4.99 29.97
C MET A 108 21.21 4.31 30.53
N VAL A 109 20.08 5.01 30.60
CA VAL A 109 18.81 4.50 31.09
C VAL A 109 17.99 3.91 29.93
N PRO A 110 17.28 2.78 30.11
CA PRO A 110 16.39 2.22 29.11
C PRO A 110 15.30 3.21 28.66
N ALA A 111 14.97 3.18 27.37
CA ALA A 111 13.94 4.02 26.75
C ALA A 111 12.57 3.92 27.45
N SER A 112 12.21 2.74 27.94
CA SER A 112 10.97 2.47 28.66
C SER A 112 10.78 3.31 29.93
N GLN A 113 11.87 3.77 30.57
CA GLN A 113 11.83 4.62 31.76
C GLN A 113 11.85 6.12 31.42
N LEU A 114 12.06 6.45 30.14
CA LEU A 114 12.01 7.82 29.61
C LEU A 114 10.66 8.14 28.95
N ALA A 115 9.92 7.09 28.60
CA ALA A 115 8.52 7.15 28.20
C ALA A 115 7.62 7.06 29.43
N VAL A 116 6.47 7.74 29.37
CA VAL A 116 5.32 7.46 30.22
C VAL A 116 5.01 5.99 29.97
N GLY A 117 5.39 5.10 30.90
CA GLY A 117 5.10 3.68 30.79
C GLY A 117 3.64 3.53 30.37
N ASN A 118 3.39 2.73 29.31
CA ASN A 118 2.11 2.55 28.63
C ASN A 118 0.95 2.33 29.62
N THR A 119 0.50 3.37 30.30
CA THR A 119 -0.91 3.62 30.51
C THR A 119 -1.38 3.98 29.13
N ARG A 120 -1.59 2.94 28.30
CA ARG A 120 -2.71 2.94 27.36
C ARG A 120 -3.82 3.59 28.16
N ALA A 121 -4.16 4.84 27.82
CA ALA A 121 -5.25 5.55 28.45
C ALA A 121 -6.36 4.51 28.60
N ALA A 122 -6.82 4.30 29.85
CA ALA A 122 -7.82 3.31 30.19
C ALA A 122 -8.79 3.21 29.03
N ALA A 123 -8.91 2.01 28.44
CA ALA A 123 -9.60 1.79 27.16
C ALA A 123 -10.81 2.73 27.11
N PRO A 124 -10.88 3.65 26.14
CA PRO A 124 -11.92 4.67 26.12
C PRO A 124 -13.24 3.96 26.35
N ILE A 125 -14.04 4.48 27.30
CA ILE A 125 -15.37 4.00 27.67
C ILE A 125 -15.99 3.39 26.42
N ALA A 126 -16.21 2.07 26.43
CA ALA A 126 -16.52 1.29 25.24
C ALA A 126 -17.45 2.10 24.35
N ALA A 127 -16.91 2.60 23.23
CA ALA A 127 -17.67 3.41 22.30
C ALA A 127 -18.95 2.62 21.98
N PRO A 128 -20.12 3.28 21.86
CA PRO A 128 -21.36 2.57 21.56
C PRO A 128 -21.12 1.60 20.39
N ILE A 129 -21.57 0.36 20.56
CA ILE A 129 -21.42 -0.66 19.51
C ILE A 129 -22.32 -0.22 18.36
N ILE A 130 -21.74 0.50 17.41
CA ILE A 130 -22.39 0.81 16.15
C ILE A 130 -22.27 -0.46 15.30
N PRO A 131 -23.38 -1.08 14.86
CA PRO A 131 -23.31 -2.22 13.95
C PRO A 131 -22.51 -1.86 12.69
N LEU A 132 -21.80 -2.83 12.12
CA LEU A 132 -21.14 -2.61 10.84
C LEU A 132 -22.20 -2.61 9.72
N GLU A 133 -22.34 -1.48 9.03
CA GLU A 133 -23.07 -1.42 7.77
C GLU A 133 -22.11 -1.67 6.61
N TRP A 134 -22.42 -2.71 5.81
CA TRP A 134 -21.61 -3.07 4.66
C TRP A 134 -22.05 -2.27 3.44
N GLU A 135 -21.45 -1.09 3.26
CA GLU A 135 -21.62 -0.30 2.05
C GLU A 135 -20.92 -0.97 0.85
N THR A 136 -21.38 -0.69 -0.37
CA THR A 136 -20.73 -1.15 -1.61
C THR A 136 -19.78 -0.04 -2.11
N PRO A 137 -18.47 -0.08 -1.77
CA PRO A 137 -17.53 0.95 -2.21
C PRO A 137 -17.20 0.74 -3.70
N GLY A 138 -17.65 1.65 -4.55
CA GLY A 138 -17.37 1.62 -5.99
C GLY A 138 -18.51 1.04 -6.82
N ARG A 139 -18.19 0.44 -7.97
CA ARG A 139 -19.21 -0.13 -8.87
C ARG A 139 -19.08 -1.65 -8.95
N ARG A 140 -20.21 -2.33 -8.69
CA ARG A 140 -20.33 -3.79 -8.83
C ARG A 140 -19.95 -4.24 -10.23
N ARG A 141 -19.04 -5.20 -10.29
CA ARG A 141 -18.57 -5.83 -11.53
C ARG A 141 -17.81 -7.11 -11.19
N ASP A 142 -17.68 -8.00 -12.16
CA ASP A 142 -16.80 -9.14 -12.02
C ASP A 142 -15.35 -8.69 -11.89
N VAL A 143 -14.66 -9.27 -10.90
CA VAL A 143 -13.25 -8.99 -10.63
C VAL A 143 -12.41 -10.07 -11.29
N VAL A 144 -11.41 -9.64 -12.07
CA VAL A 144 -10.34 -10.53 -12.52
C VAL A 144 -9.33 -10.64 -11.39
N ALA A 145 -9.39 -11.75 -10.65
CA ALA A 145 -8.57 -11.99 -9.46
C ALA A 145 -7.09 -12.23 -9.80
N LEU A 146 -6.26 -12.23 -8.74
CA LEU A 146 -4.90 -12.76 -8.78
C LEU A 146 -4.87 -14.14 -8.15
N SER A 147 -4.23 -15.10 -8.83
CA SER A 147 -3.98 -16.43 -8.26
C SER A 147 -2.89 -16.39 -7.19
N VAL A 148 -2.80 -17.46 -6.40
CA VAL A 148 -1.73 -17.64 -5.40
C VAL A 148 -0.36 -17.61 -6.09
N GLU A 149 -0.24 -18.25 -7.25
CA GLU A 149 0.98 -18.31 -8.06
C GLU A 149 1.37 -16.93 -8.57
N GLU A 150 0.40 -16.11 -9.01
CA GLU A 150 0.65 -14.74 -9.45
C GLU A 150 1.12 -13.84 -8.29
N ILE A 151 0.59 -14.03 -7.08
CA ILE A 151 1.07 -13.34 -5.88
C ILE A 151 2.51 -13.76 -5.54
N CYS A 152 2.85 -15.05 -5.67
CA CYS A 152 4.23 -15.52 -5.55
C CYS A 152 5.15 -14.88 -6.61
N GLN A 153 4.71 -14.78 -7.87
CA GLN A 153 5.48 -14.15 -8.93
C GLN A 153 5.76 -12.67 -8.64
N VAL A 154 4.79 -11.95 -8.09
CA VAL A 154 4.98 -10.57 -7.60
C VAL A 154 6.05 -10.52 -6.51
N HIS A 155 6.01 -11.45 -5.55
CA HIS A 155 7.02 -11.52 -4.49
C HIS A 155 8.41 -11.83 -5.04
N GLU A 156 8.54 -12.79 -5.94
CA GLU A 156 9.81 -13.14 -6.56
C GLU A 156 10.39 -12.00 -7.40
N ALA A 157 9.54 -11.26 -8.13
CA ALA A 157 9.94 -10.07 -8.86
C ALA A 157 10.53 -9.00 -7.92
N LEU A 158 9.88 -8.78 -6.77
CA LEU A 158 10.41 -7.88 -5.73
C LEU A 158 11.75 -8.39 -5.17
N VAL A 159 11.88 -9.69 -4.89
CA VAL A 159 13.14 -10.28 -4.39
C VAL A 159 14.26 -10.05 -5.40
N ARG A 160 14.04 -10.32 -6.69
CA ARG A 160 15.02 -10.10 -7.75
C ARG A 160 15.42 -8.63 -7.88
N ASP A 161 14.44 -7.72 -7.89
CA ASP A 161 14.70 -6.29 -8.07
C ASP A 161 15.48 -5.68 -6.90
N PHE A 162 15.24 -6.15 -5.67
CA PHE A 162 15.89 -5.66 -4.45
C PHE A 162 17.13 -6.45 -4.04
N ALA A 163 17.52 -7.51 -4.76
CA ALA A 163 18.66 -8.36 -4.39
C ALA A 163 19.98 -7.60 -4.20
N ALA A 164 20.21 -6.57 -5.03
CA ALA A 164 21.40 -5.72 -4.97
C ALA A 164 21.18 -4.37 -4.26
N SER A 165 20.02 -4.16 -3.60
CA SER A 165 19.76 -2.94 -2.84
C SER A 165 20.37 -3.03 -1.44
N GLY A 166 20.42 -1.89 -0.73
CA GLY A 166 20.84 -1.85 0.68
C GLY A 166 19.79 -2.41 1.67
N ASP A 167 18.68 -2.94 1.14
CA ASP A 167 17.50 -3.42 1.88
C ASP A 167 16.83 -4.63 1.17
N PRO A 168 17.57 -5.72 0.94
CA PRO A 168 17.06 -6.89 0.24
C PRO A 168 15.89 -7.54 0.99
N ILE A 169 15.06 -8.28 0.25
CA ILE A 169 14.03 -9.14 0.85
C ILE A 169 14.70 -10.45 1.26
N ASP A 170 15.08 -10.52 2.53
CA ASP A 170 15.73 -11.70 3.12
C ASP A 170 15.14 -12.00 4.51
N PRO A 171 14.77 -13.25 4.84
CA PRO A 171 14.71 -14.40 3.94
C PRO A 171 13.63 -14.21 2.84
N PRO A 172 13.88 -14.65 1.59
CA PRO A 172 12.86 -14.64 0.54
C PRO A 172 11.90 -15.83 0.69
N GLY A 173 10.75 -15.74 0.02
CA GLY A 173 9.84 -16.86 -0.16
C GLY A 173 8.70 -16.93 0.85
N VAL A 174 7.80 -17.88 0.58
CA VAL A 174 6.60 -18.15 1.39
C VAL A 174 7.02 -18.75 2.72
N ARG A 175 6.58 -18.15 3.82
CA ARG A 175 6.79 -18.65 5.18
C ARG A 175 5.90 -19.86 5.44
N GLU A 176 4.61 -19.69 5.19
CA GLU A 176 3.58 -20.71 5.42
C GLU A 176 2.52 -20.66 4.31
N ASP A 177 2.42 -21.71 3.50
CA ASP A 177 1.53 -21.78 2.32
C ASP A 177 0.05 -21.55 2.68
N HIS A 178 -0.40 -22.06 3.84
CA HIS A 178 -1.77 -21.87 4.28
C HIS A 178 -2.10 -20.40 4.60
N LEU A 179 -1.14 -19.59 5.07
CA LEU A 179 -1.34 -18.16 5.30
C LEU A 179 -1.50 -17.41 3.97
N LEU A 180 -0.75 -17.81 2.94
CA LEU A 180 -0.85 -17.23 1.61
C LEU A 180 -2.19 -17.56 0.95
N ARG A 181 -2.59 -18.84 0.98
CA ARG A 181 -3.89 -19.28 0.47
C ARG A 181 -5.04 -18.61 1.21
N SER A 182 -4.95 -18.50 2.54
CA SER A 182 -5.93 -17.75 3.34
C SER A 182 -6.01 -16.29 2.93
N ALA A 183 -4.86 -15.65 2.68
CA ALA A 183 -4.82 -14.25 2.27
C ALA A 183 -5.46 -14.05 0.88
N ALA A 184 -5.13 -14.91 -0.09
CA ALA A 184 -5.68 -14.87 -1.44
C ALA A 184 -7.17 -15.24 -1.50
N ALA A 185 -7.65 -16.12 -0.60
CA ALA A 185 -9.05 -16.54 -0.54
C ALA A 185 -9.96 -15.54 0.18
N ARG A 186 -9.44 -14.65 1.03
CA ARG A 186 -10.27 -13.68 1.76
C ARG A 186 -11.13 -12.82 0.82
N PRO A 187 -10.60 -12.21 -0.26
CA PRO A 187 -11.41 -11.47 -1.23
C PRO A 187 -12.52 -12.29 -1.92
N GLU A 188 -12.38 -13.62 -1.98
CA GLU A 188 -13.36 -14.54 -2.58
C GLU A 188 -14.50 -14.93 -1.62
N THR A 189 -14.54 -14.35 -0.41
CA THR A 189 -15.58 -14.66 0.58
C THR A 189 -16.98 -14.35 0.01
N SER A 190 -17.87 -15.35 0.02
CA SER A 190 -19.27 -15.22 -0.37
C SER A 190 -20.21 -15.95 0.60
N LEU A 191 -21.48 -15.55 0.59
CA LEU A 191 -22.57 -16.30 1.20
C LEU A 191 -23.54 -16.70 0.09
N GLY A 192 -23.49 -17.98 -0.33
CA GLY A 192 -24.14 -18.42 -1.56
C GLY A 192 -23.60 -17.67 -2.77
N ASP A 193 -24.49 -17.12 -3.59
CA ASP A 193 -24.14 -16.34 -4.79
C ASP A 193 -23.79 -14.87 -4.50
N VAL A 194 -23.89 -14.45 -3.24
CA VAL A 194 -23.62 -13.06 -2.83
C VAL A 194 -22.18 -12.93 -2.36
N ARG A 195 -21.34 -12.27 -3.15
CA ARG A 195 -19.95 -11.95 -2.76
C ARG A 195 -19.95 -10.87 -1.68
N LYS A 196 -19.10 -11.06 -0.66
CA LYS A 196 -18.86 -10.06 0.40
C LYS A 196 -18.15 -8.84 -0.17
N TYR A 197 -17.18 -9.05 -1.05
CA TYR A 197 -16.42 -8.00 -1.74
C TYR A 197 -16.86 -7.97 -3.20
N ASP A 198 -17.92 -7.21 -3.48
CA ASP A 198 -18.65 -7.20 -4.75
C ASP A 198 -18.17 -6.13 -5.75
N THR A 199 -17.09 -5.42 -5.41
CA THR A 199 -16.44 -4.40 -6.25
C THR A 199 -14.94 -4.67 -6.35
N VAL A 200 -14.29 -4.14 -7.38
CA VAL A 200 -12.83 -4.26 -7.55
C VAL A 200 -12.12 -3.59 -6.38
N GLU A 201 -12.63 -2.46 -5.90
CA GLU A 201 -12.05 -1.67 -4.83
C GLU A 201 -12.14 -2.39 -3.48
N SER A 202 -13.27 -3.02 -3.15
CA SER A 202 -13.42 -3.85 -1.95
C SER A 202 -12.59 -5.13 -2.02
N TYR A 203 -12.51 -5.76 -3.20
CA TYR A 203 -11.69 -6.95 -3.43
C TYR A 203 -10.19 -6.64 -3.25
N ALA A 204 -9.72 -5.55 -3.86
CA ALA A 204 -8.34 -5.09 -3.73
C ALA A 204 -7.99 -4.69 -2.30
N ALA A 205 -8.92 -4.04 -1.59
CA ALA A 205 -8.76 -3.71 -0.18
C ALA A 205 -8.64 -4.96 0.70
N ALA A 206 -9.49 -5.97 0.48
CA ALA A 206 -9.43 -7.23 1.19
C ALA A 206 -8.10 -7.96 0.96
N LEU A 207 -7.58 -7.94 -0.28
CA LEU A 207 -6.31 -8.56 -0.65
C LEU A 207 -5.11 -7.83 -0.02
N LEU A 208 -5.09 -6.49 -0.06
CA LEU A 208 -4.06 -5.69 0.58
C LEU A 208 -4.03 -5.99 2.09
N HIS A 209 -5.19 -5.90 2.75
CA HIS A 209 -5.29 -6.14 4.19
C HIS A 209 -4.86 -7.57 4.54
N SER A 210 -5.31 -8.58 3.80
CA SER A 210 -5.00 -9.97 4.14
C SER A 210 -3.51 -10.28 3.98
N LEU A 211 -2.87 -9.82 2.90
CA LEU A 211 -1.44 -10.02 2.67
C LEU A 211 -0.57 -9.27 3.69
N VAL A 212 -0.99 -8.07 4.12
CA VAL A 212 -0.27 -7.32 5.15
C VAL A 212 -0.32 -8.04 6.49
N HIS A 213 -1.49 -8.52 6.93
CA HIS A 213 -1.70 -9.01 8.30
C HIS A 213 -1.56 -10.53 8.49
N ASN A 214 -1.74 -11.33 7.43
CA ASN A 214 -1.48 -12.77 7.52
C ASN A 214 0.02 -13.09 7.50
N HIS A 215 0.87 -12.14 7.08
CA HIS A 215 2.32 -12.32 6.94
C HIS A 215 2.74 -13.63 6.24
N PRO A 216 2.23 -13.91 5.02
CA PRO A 216 2.47 -15.17 4.34
C PRO A 216 3.91 -15.39 3.88
N PHE A 217 4.72 -14.34 3.75
CA PHE A 217 6.13 -14.39 3.34
C PHE A 217 7.06 -14.16 4.53
N HIS A 218 8.29 -14.68 4.46
CA HIS A 218 9.31 -14.48 5.49
C HIS A 218 9.65 -12.99 5.68
N ASN A 219 9.78 -12.26 4.57
CA ASN A 219 9.98 -10.82 4.55
C ASN A 219 9.22 -10.23 3.35
N GLY A 220 9.09 -8.91 3.26
CA GLY A 220 8.52 -8.24 2.09
C GLY A 220 6.99 -8.20 2.04
N ASN A 221 6.28 -8.69 3.06
CA ASN A 221 4.80 -8.72 3.10
C ASN A 221 4.13 -7.40 2.69
N LYS A 222 4.55 -6.27 3.29
CA LYS A 222 4.03 -4.92 2.97
C LYS A 222 4.27 -4.54 1.49
N ARG A 223 5.44 -4.87 0.95
CA ARG A 223 5.83 -4.59 -0.44
C ARG A 223 5.03 -5.46 -1.41
N THR A 224 4.94 -6.77 -1.15
CA THR A 224 4.16 -7.72 -1.95
C THR A 224 2.68 -7.34 -1.95
N ALA A 225 2.10 -7.06 -0.78
CA ALA A 225 0.69 -6.68 -0.66
C ALA A 225 0.35 -5.44 -1.49
N LEU A 226 1.22 -4.41 -1.44
CA LEU A 226 1.05 -3.20 -2.23
C LEU A 226 1.11 -3.47 -3.74
N VAL A 227 2.14 -4.18 -4.21
CA VAL A 227 2.29 -4.46 -5.65
C VAL A 227 1.16 -5.37 -6.14
N SER A 228 0.77 -6.40 -5.38
CA SER A 228 -0.38 -7.25 -5.72
C SER A 228 -1.68 -6.44 -5.83
N MET A 229 -1.93 -5.48 -4.92
CA MET A 229 -3.08 -4.59 -5.02
C MET A 229 -3.01 -3.73 -6.30
N LEU A 230 -1.85 -3.15 -6.63
CA LEU A 230 -1.68 -2.32 -7.82
C LEU A 230 -1.89 -3.12 -9.12
N VAL A 231 -1.34 -4.33 -9.21
CA VAL A 231 -1.51 -5.24 -10.35
C VAL A 231 -2.99 -5.62 -10.51
N LEU A 232 -3.66 -5.97 -9.40
CA LEU A 232 -5.09 -6.29 -9.41
C LEU A 232 -5.94 -5.10 -9.91
N LEU A 233 -5.68 -3.88 -9.41
CA LEU A 233 -6.40 -2.69 -9.86
C LEU A 233 -6.20 -2.45 -11.36
N ASP A 234 -4.96 -2.54 -11.86
CA ASP A 234 -4.64 -2.36 -13.28
C ASP A 234 -5.29 -3.40 -14.18
N ARG A 235 -5.25 -4.67 -13.75
CA ARG A 235 -5.94 -5.80 -14.42
C ARG A 235 -7.44 -5.59 -14.53
N ASN A 236 -8.02 -4.82 -13.60
CA ASN A 236 -9.43 -4.45 -13.57
C ASN A 236 -9.69 -3.01 -14.07
N ASN A 237 -8.75 -2.43 -14.82
CA ASN A 237 -8.83 -1.10 -15.46
C ASN A 237 -9.05 0.06 -14.47
N ILE A 238 -8.46 -0.03 -13.27
CA ILE A 238 -8.44 1.04 -12.26
C ILE A 238 -7.00 1.50 -12.06
N LEU A 239 -6.78 2.82 -12.10
CA LEU A 239 -5.49 3.44 -11.82
C LEU A 239 -5.60 4.33 -10.59
N LEU A 240 -4.68 4.15 -9.64
CA LEU A 240 -4.52 5.07 -8.52
C LEU A 240 -3.97 6.41 -9.01
N THR A 241 -4.55 7.49 -8.49
CA THR A 241 -4.24 8.90 -8.81
C THR A 241 -3.57 9.63 -7.64
N CYS A 242 -3.48 8.98 -6.47
CA CYS A 242 -2.77 9.53 -5.32
C CYS A 242 -1.26 9.65 -5.58
N VAL A 243 -0.63 10.59 -4.91
CA VAL A 243 0.84 10.69 -4.88
C VAL A 243 1.44 9.57 -4.03
N GLU A 244 2.70 9.19 -4.31
CA GLU A 244 3.38 8.09 -3.61
C GLU A 244 3.42 8.26 -2.08
N LYS A 245 3.49 9.51 -1.61
CA LYS A 245 3.51 9.83 -0.17
C LYS A 245 2.22 9.40 0.53
N ASP A 246 1.07 9.60 -0.11
CA ASP A 246 -0.22 9.23 0.47
C ASP A 246 -0.46 7.74 0.40
N LEU A 247 -0.04 7.10 -0.71
CA LEU A 247 -0.06 5.64 -0.82
C LEU A 247 0.81 4.97 0.25
N PHE A 248 2.00 5.51 0.51
CA PHE A 248 2.88 5.05 1.58
C PHE A 248 2.21 5.15 2.96
N ARG A 249 1.65 6.32 3.28
CA ARG A 249 0.94 6.56 4.55
C ARG A 249 -0.23 5.60 4.71
N GLN A 250 -0.99 5.37 3.64
CA GLN A 250 -2.12 4.47 3.65
C GLN A 250 -1.69 3.04 3.98
N VAL A 251 -0.70 2.49 3.28
CA VAL A 251 -0.18 1.13 3.55
C VAL A 251 0.38 1.00 4.97
N LEU A 252 1.04 2.05 5.49
CA LEU A 252 1.56 2.02 6.85
C LEU A 252 0.44 2.04 7.91
N ARG A 253 -0.62 2.81 7.68
CA ARG A 253 -1.81 2.80 8.54
C ARG A 253 -2.54 1.46 8.51
N VAL A 254 -2.58 0.78 7.37
CA VAL A 254 -3.06 -0.62 7.29
C VAL A 254 -2.23 -1.49 8.22
N ALA A 255 -0.92 -1.55 8.01
CA ALA A 255 -0.01 -2.41 8.78
C ALA A 255 -0.10 -2.20 10.30
N GLN A 256 -0.40 -0.98 10.74
CA GLN A 256 -0.48 -0.60 12.14
C GLN A 256 -1.88 -0.69 12.76
N HIS A 257 -2.90 -1.15 12.02
CA HIS A 257 -4.30 -1.12 12.43
C HIS A 257 -4.79 0.27 12.88
N ARG A 258 -4.44 1.29 12.09
CA ARG A 258 -4.65 2.73 12.39
C ARG A 258 -5.63 3.39 11.42
N LEU A 259 -6.42 2.61 10.69
CA LEU A 259 -7.46 3.15 9.80
C LEU A 259 -8.79 3.40 10.50
N VAL A 260 -9.01 2.76 11.65
CA VAL A 260 -10.24 2.87 12.43
C VAL A 260 -9.90 3.13 13.90
N PRO A 261 -10.81 3.73 14.69
CA PRO A 261 -10.58 3.98 16.10
C PRO A 261 -10.20 2.73 16.89
N VAL A 262 -9.32 2.91 17.88
CA VAL A 262 -8.95 1.83 18.80
C VAL A 262 -10.18 1.37 19.57
N GLY A 263 -10.43 0.06 19.58
CA GLY A 263 -11.59 -0.54 20.25
C GLY A 263 -12.82 -0.74 19.36
N SER A 264 -12.77 -0.39 18.07
CA SER A 264 -13.85 -0.73 17.14
C SER A 264 -14.07 -2.25 17.06
N THR A 265 -15.34 -2.67 17.13
CA THR A 265 -15.78 -4.03 16.81
C THR A 265 -15.57 -4.32 15.32
N GLU A 266 -15.39 -5.59 14.96
CA GLU A 266 -15.25 -6.02 13.55
C GLU A 266 -14.13 -5.25 12.81
N ARG A 267 -13.04 -4.96 13.54
CA ARG A 267 -11.95 -4.09 13.07
C ARG A 267 -11.47 -4.41 11.66
N ASN A 268 -11.15 -5.68 11.41
CA ASN A 268 -10.61 -6.11 10.12
C ASN A 268 -11.53 -5.77 8.94
N ASP A 269 -12.83 -5.84 9.15
CA ASP A 269 -13.83 -5.58 8.13
C ASP A 269 -14.05 -4.07 7.93
N ARG A 270 -14.07 -3.30 9.03
CA ARG A 270 -14.10 -1.83 8.97
C ARG A 270 -12.86 -1.26 8.29
N GLU A 271 -11.68 -1.84 8.55
CA GLU A 271 -10.44 -1.44 7.90
C GLU A 271 -10.47 -1.75 6.41
N VAL A 272 -11.01 -2.91 5.99
CA VAL A 272 -11.20 -3.20 4.56
C VAL A 272 -12.13 -2.18 3.90
N LEU A 273 -13.26 -1.82 4.54
CA LEU A 273 -14.14 -0.77 4.01
C LEU A 273 -13.43 0.58 3.93
N ALA A 274 -12.62 0.95 4.94
CA ALA A 274 -11.85 2.18 4.93
C ALA A 274 -10.80 2.20 3.80
N ILE A 275 -10.10 1.08 3.55
CA ILE A 275 -9.17 0.94 2.42
C ILE A 275 -9.93 1.05 1.10
N ALA A 276 -11.07 0.36 0.96
CA ALA A 276 -11.86 0.37 -0.26
C ALA A 276 -12.40 1.77 -0.59
N ALA A 277 -12.94 2.48 0.41
CA ALA A 277 -13.36 3.88 0.27
C ALA A 277 -12.20 4.79 -0.15
N TRP A 278 -11.01 4.58 0.43
CA TRP A 278 -9.81 5.31 0.03
C TRP A 278 -9.41 5.02 -1.42
N ILE A 279 -9.45 3.75 -1.86
CA ILE A 279 -9.17 3.38 -3.26
C ILE A 279 -10.19 4.07 -4.19
N CYS A 280 -11.48 4.04 -3.87
CA CYS A 280 -12.52 4.72 -4.65
C CYS A 280 -12.24 6.22 -4.79
N ALA A 281 -11.88 6.89 -3.69
CA ALA A 281 -11.61 8.33 -3.68
C ALA A 281 -10.31 8.70 -4.42
N ASN A 282 -9.36 7.78 -4.50
CA ASN A 282 -8.02 8.02 -5.05
C ASN A 282 -7.76 7.26 -6.35
N SER A 283 -8.79 6.84 -7.06
CA SER A 283 -8.63 6.12 -8.32
C SER A 283 -9.52 6.66 -9.42
N ARG A 284 -9.15 6.33 -10.65
CA ARG A 284 -9.96 6.60 -11.84
C ARG A 284 -9.97 5.37 -12.74
N PRO A 285 -11.03 5.17 -13.53
CA PRO A 285 -10.99 4.19 -14.60
C PRO A 285 -9.89 4.56 -15.61
N ILE A 286 -9.17 3.55 -16.08
CA ILE A 286 -8.19 3.72 -17.15
C ILE A 286 -8.96 3.92 -18.46
N GLN A 287 -9.02 5.16 -18.94
CA GLN A 287 -9.49 5.47 -20.29
C GLN A 287 -8.39 5.10 -21.30
N ARG A 288 -8.40 3.86 -21.81
CA ARG A 288 -7.43 3.40 -22.82
C ARG A 288 -7.78 3.92 -24.24
N GLY A 289 -8.34 5.12 -24.37
CA GLY A 289 -8.92 5.65 -25.62
C GLY A 289 -7.91 6.04 -26.70
N ASP A 290 -6.74 6.59 -26.33
CA ASP A 290 -5.85 7.31 -27.25
C ASP A 290 -4.43 6.75 -27.36
N ARG A 291 -4.20 5.47 -27.05
CA ARG A 291 -2.86 4.88 -27.28
C ARG A 291 -2.65 4.75 -28.79
N LEU A 292 -1.69 5.51 -29.33
CA LEU A 292 -1.11 5.24 -30.65
C LEU A 292 -0.60 3.79 -30.64
N LEU A 293 -1.29 2.91 -31.36
CA LEU A 293 -0.92 1.51 -31.49
C LEU A 293 0.09 1.35 -32.61
N LYS A 294 1.18 0.63 -32.34
CA LYS A 294 2.04 0.14 -33.42
C LYS A 294 1.30 -0.96 -34.18
N PHE A 295 1.53 -1.09 -35.48
CA PHE A 295 0.84 -2.10 -36.30
C PHE A 295 1.09 -3.52 -35.79
N LYS A 296 2.28 -3.81 -35.25
CA LYS A 296 2.62 -5.08 -34.58
C LYS A 296 1.70 -5.38 -33.39
N GLU A 297 1.40 -4.37 -32.57
CA GLU A 297 0.53 -4.52 -31.41
C GLU A 297 -0.92 -4.76 -31.85
N LEU A 298 -1.40 -4.00 -32.85
CA LEU A 298 -2.72 -4.21 -33.44
C LEU A 298 -2.88 -5.62 -33.99
N ARG A 299 -1.86 -6.13 -34.71
CA ARG A 299 -1.87 -7.49 -35.27
C ARG A 299 -2.05 -8.54 -34.16
N ARG A 300 -1.28 -8.42 -33.08
CA ARG A 300 -1.35 -9.33 -31.93
C ARG A 300 -2.73 -9.32 -31.28
N ILE A 301 -3.27 -8.13 -31.02
CA ILE A 301 -4.60 -7.92 -30.47
C ILE A 301 -5.67 -8.61 -31.33
N LEU A 302 -5.67 -8.36 -32.64
CA LEU A 302 -6.68 -8.91 -33.54
C LEU A 302 -6.64 -10.45 -33.60
N VAL A 303 -5.43 -11.04 -33.59
CA VAL A 303 -5.28 -12.51 -33.54
C VAL A 303 -5.84 -13.08 -32.24
N ASN A 304 -5.53 -12.46 -31.09
CA ASN A 304 -6.07 -12.87 -29.79
C ASN A 304 -7.60 -12.79 -29.73
N LEU A 305 -8.19 -11.84 -30.45
CA LEU A 305 -9.65 -11.66 -30.58
C LEU A 305 -10.30 -12.55 -31.66
N GLY A 306 -9.55 -13.54 -32.16
CA GLY A 306 -10.03 -14.54 -33.12
C GLY A 306 -10.05 -14.06 -34.58
N CYS A 307 -9.31 -13.00 -34.93
CA CYS A 307 -9.20 -12.56 -36.31
C CYS A 307 -8.11 -13.32 -37.06
N ARG A 308 -8.40 -13.74 -38.28
CA ARG A 308 -7.46 -14.29 -39.26
C ARG A 308 -6.86 -13.17 -40.10
N ILE A 309 -5.58 -13.31 -40.44
CA ILE A 309 -4.83 -12.33 -41.22
C ILE A 309 -4.55 -12.92 -42.60
N GLY A 310 -4.95 -12.20 -43.64
CA GLY A 310 -4.64 -12.54 -45.03
C GLY A 310 -3.24 -12.06 -45.47
N PRO A 311 -2.80 -12.44 -46.67
CA PRO A 311 -1.52 -11.99 -47.23
C PRO A 311 -1.50 -10.47 -47.46
N SER A 312 -0.31 -9.89 -47.51
CA SER A 312 -0.13 -8.49 -47.92
C SER A 312 -0.63 -8.28 -49.35
N LEU A 313 -1.44 -7.24 -49.52
CA LEU A 313 -2.06 -6.84 -50.78
C LEU A 313 -1.28 -5.68 -51.43
N PRO A 314 -1.41 -5.49 -52.76
CA PRO A 314 -0.82 -4.34 -53.45
C PRO A 314 -1.22 -3.00 -52.82
N GLY A 315 -0.26 -2.08 -52.76
CA GLY A 315 -0.45 -0.74 -52.18
C GLY A 315 -0.37 -0.70 -50.65
N ASN A 316 0.46 -1.54 -50.03
CA ASN A 316 0.71 -1.55 -48.58
C ASN A 316 -0.58 -1.75 -47.78
N LYS A 317 -1.34 -2.81 -48.10
CA LYS A 317 -2.61 -3.13 -47.43
C LYS A 317 -2.60 -4.55 -46.90
N ILE A 318 -3.34 -4.80 -45.82
CA ILE A 318 -3.53 -6.13 -45.23
C ILE A 318 -5.02 -6.37 -45.00
N LYS A 319 -5.46 -7.60 -45.24
CA LYS A 319 -6.84 -8.05 -45.00
C LYS A 319 -6.94 -8.76 -43.65
N PHE A 320 -7.95 -8.41 -42.87
CA PHE A 320 -8.32 -9.08 -41.63
C PHE A 320 -9.72 -9.67 -41.78
N GLU A 321 -9.92 -10.87 -41.23
CA GLU A 321 -11.20 -11.56 -41.28
C GLU A 321 -11.56 -12.09 -39.89
N ARG A 322 -12.84 -12.11 -39.54
CA ARG A 322 -13.32 -12.61 -38.25
C ARG A 322 -14.67 -13.30 -38.42
N ASP A 323 -14.81 -14.50 -37.91
CA ASP A 323 -16.09 -15.20 -37.91
C ASP A 323 -16.90 -14.80 -36.68
N VAL A 324 -18.16 -14.42 -36.88
CA VAL A 324 -19.10 -14.09 -35.81
C VAL A 324 -20.36 -14.94 -35.94
N GLU A 325 -20.89 -15.42 -34.81
CA GLU A 325 -22.18 -16.09 -34.77
C GLU A 325 -23.32 -15.06 -34.65
N GLU A 326 -24.31 -15.17 -35.51
CA GLU A 326 -25.54 -14.38 -35.44
C GLU A 326 -26.73 -15.32 -35.22
N ARG A 327 -27.71 -14.88 -34.42
CA ARG A 327 -29.02 -15.53 -34.30
C ARG A 327 -30.00 -14.83 -35.22
N VAL A 328 -30.52 -15.55 -36.21
CA VAL A 328 -31.55 -15.05 -37.13
C VAL A 328 -32.71 -16.03 -37.08
N LEU A 329 -33.90 -15.55 -36.71
CA LEU A 329 -35.12 -16.37 -36.58
C LEU A 329 -34.93 -17.64 -35.71
N GLY A 330 -34.13 -17.54 -34.65
CA GLY A 330 -33.86 -18.67 -33.73
C GLY A 330 -32.78 -19.65 -34.18
N PHE A 331 -32.28 -19.56 -35.42
CA PHE A 331 -31.18 -20.39 -35.93
C PHE A 331 -29.83 -19.70 -35.77
N ARG A 332 -28.79 -20.45 -35.39
CA ARG A 332 -27.41 -19.96 -35.35
C ARG A 332 -26.82 -19.99 -36.76
N ARG A 333 -26.23 -18.88 -37.21
CA ARG A 333 -25.54 -18.78 -38.48
C ARG A 333 -24.20 -18.08 -38.29
N THR A 334 -23.14 -18.61 -38.88
CA THR A 334 -21.81 -17.99 -38.86
C THR A 334 -21.66 -17.04 -40.04
N ARG A 335 -21.15 -15.83 -39.79
CA ARG A 335 -20.84 -14.82 -40.80
C ARG A 335 -19.38 -14.39 -40.68
N THR A 336 -18.66 -14.39 -41.80
CA THR A 336 -17.29 -13.85 -41.84
C THR A 336 -17.30 -12.35 -42.14
N LEU A 337 -16.84 -11.56 -41.17
CA LEU A 337 -16.54 -10.13 -41.31
C LEU A 337 -15.16 -9.95 -41.96
N ARG A 338 -14.98 -8.91 -42.76
CA ARG A 338 -13.73 -8.66 -43.50
C ARG A 338 -13.44 -7.18 -43.55
N VAL A 339 -12.19 -6.79 -43.26
CA VAL A 339 -11.72 -5.41 -43.40
C VAL A 339 -10.34 -5.37 -44.03
N THR A 340 -10.06 -4.33 -44.80
CA THR A 340 -8.72 -4.07 -45.36
C THR A 340 -8.18 -2.78 -44.77
N ALA A 341 -6.94 -2.81 -44.27
CA ALA A 341 -6.29 -1.66 -43.65
C ALA A 341 -4.93 -1.38 -44.28
N GLY A 342 -4.50 -0.12 -44.24
CA GLY A 342 -3.16 0.30 -44.64
C GLY A 342 -2.11 -0.22 -43.66
N HIS A 343 -1.02 -0.75 -44.20
CA HIS A 343 0.11 -1.32 -43.50
C HIS A 343 1.41 -0.84 -44.14
N ARG A 344 2.11 0.10 -43.50
CA ARG A 344 3.44 0.56 -43.96
C ARG A 344 4.53 -0.42 -43.52
N ASN A 345 4.64 -0.63 -42.21
CA ASN A 345 5.52 -1.63 -41.60
C ASN A 345 5.03 -1.94 -40.17
N GLU A 346 5.59 -2.98 -39.53
CA GLU A 346 5.22 -3.42 -38.19
C GLU A 346 5.46 -2.34 -37.10
N GLY A 347 6.42 -1.44 -37.30
CA GLY A 347 6.77 -0.36 -36.36
C GLY A 347 6.03 0.97 -36.60
N SER A 348 5.15 1.03 -37.59
CA SER A 348 4.38 2.24 -37.90
C SER A 348 3.18 2.38 -36.98
N ASP A 349 2.86 3.62 -36.60
CA ASP A 349 1.66 3.93 -35.84
C ASP A 349 0.42 3.75 -36.73
N VAL A 350 -0.62 3.17 -36.14
CA VAL A 350 -1.93 3.04 -36.76
C VAL A 350 -2.69 4.35 -36.50
N GLU A 351 -3.13 5.00 -37.58
CA GLU A 351 -3.94 6.21 -37.45
C GLU A 351 -5.24 5.93 -36.67
N PRO A 352 -5.68 6.81 -35.76
CA PRO A 352 -6.89 6.61 -34.97
C PRO A 352 -8.14 6.35 -35.83
N SER A 353 -8.27 7.04 -36.96
CA SER A 353 -9.36 6.87 -37.93
C SER A 353 -9.37 5.46 -38.53
N GLN A 354 -8.21 4.93 -38.91
CA GLN A 354 -8.04 3.58 -39.41
C GLN A 354 -8.35 2.55 -38.32
N LEU A 355 -7.93 2.79 -37.09
CA LEU A 355 -8.21 1.91 -35.95
C LEU A 355 -9.72 1.84 -35.66
N SER A 356 -10.40 2.99 -35.57
CA SER A 356 -11.86 3.06 -35.40
C SER A 356 -12.60 2.35 -36.53
N TYR A 357 -12.11 2.46 -37.77
CA TYR A 357 -12.66 1.74 -38.92
C TYR A 357 -12.52 0.22 -38.77
N ILE A 358 -11.32 -0.29 -38.48
CA ILE A 358 -11.07 -1.72 -38.27
C ILE A 358 -11.95 -2.28 -37.15
N ARG A 359 -12.04 -1.56 -36.03
CA ARG A 359 -12.86 -1.96 -34.87
C ARG A 359 -14.33 -2.10 -35.26
N ARG A 360 -14.88 -1.12 -35.95
CA ARG A 360 -16.28 -1.13 -36.39
C ARG A 360 -16.58 -2.29 -37.35
N GLU A 361 -15.75 -2.47 -38.37
CA GLU A 361 -15.99 -3.49 -39.41
C GLU A 361 -15.85 -4.93 -38.87
N LEU A 362 -14.97 -5.15 -37.89
CA LEU A 362 -14.80 -6.44 -37.23
C LEU A 362 -15.72 -6.64 -36.02
N ARG A 363 -16.63 -5.70 -35.75
CA ARG A 363 -17.51 -5.70 -34.57
C ARG A 363 -16.74 -5.86 -33.25
N LEU A 364 -15.66 -5.09 -33.14
CA LEU A 364 -14.76 -4.95 -32.00
C LEU A 364 -14.90 -3.53 -31.39
N ASP A 365 -16.14 -3.06 -31.30
CA ASP A 365 -16.51 -1.79 -30.71
C ASP A 365 -17.48 -1.97 -29.53
N ASP A 366 -17.71 -0.89 -28.80
CA ASP A 366 -18.52 -0.87 -27.57
C ASP A 366 -19.94 -1.43 -27.79
N LYS A 367 -20.53 -1.21 -28.98
CA LYS A 367 -21.87 -1.69 -29.33
C LYS A 367 -21.96 -3.20 -29.40
N ASN A 368 -20.83 -3.88 -29.60
CA ASN A 368 -20.74 -5.33 -29.70
C ASN A 368 -20.10 -5.96 -28.44
N GLY A 369 -19.95 -5.19 -27.36
CA GLY A 369 -19.38 -5.68 -26.10
C GLY A 369 -17.84 -5.66 -26.04
N TYR A 370 -17.19 -4.97 -26.98
CA TYR A 370 -15.72 -4.82 -27.03
C TYR A 370 -15.36 -3.37 -26.70
N ASP A 371 -15.36 -3.05 -25.41
CA ASP A 371 -14.92 -1.74 -24.95
C ASP A 371 -13.44 -1.48 -25.24
N ALA A 372 -12.96 -0.25 -25.03
CA ALA A 372 -11.55 0.06 -25.22
C ALA A 372 -10.63 -0.84 -24.37
N GLY A 373 -11.00 -1.20 -23.15
CA GLY A 373 -10.20 -2.09 -22.29
C GLY A 373 -10.07 -3.50 -22.88
N TYR A 374 -11.16 -4.06 -23.39
CA TYR A 374 -11.22 -5.38 -24.01
C TYR A 374 -10.49 -5.40 -25.36
N PHE A 375 -10.66 -4.36 -26.19
CA PHE A 375 -10.02 -4.30 -27.50
C PHE A 375 -8.52 -4.04 -27.42
N TYR A 376 -8.07 -3.08 -26.62
CA TYR A 376 -6.63 -2.78 -26.56
C TYR A 376 -5.82 -3.92 -25.96
N GLY A 377 -6.49 -4.93 -25.38
CA GLY A 377 -5.83 -6.05 -24.74
C GLY A 377 -4.79 -5.48 -23.80
N SER A 378 -5.23 -5.03 -22.63
CA SER A 378 -4.28 -4.92 -21.53
C SER A 378 -3.55 -6.26 -21.48
N ASP A 379 -2.30 -6.34 -21.93
CA ASP A 379 -1.40 -7.01 -21.02
C ASP A 379 -1.49 -6.14 -19.78
N PRO A 380 -2.02 -6.68 -18.67
CA PRO A 380 -1.85 -6.04 -17.39
C PRO A 380 -0.37 -5.66 -17.29
N ARG A 381 -0.07 -4.48 -16.78
CA ARG A 381 1.34 -4.14 -16.57
C ARG A 381 2.00 -5.25 -15.75
N GLU A 382 3.17 -5.69 -16.19
CA GLU A 382 3.89 -6.75 -15.47
C GLU A 382 4.29 -6.24 -14.08
N PRO A 383 4.44 -7.11 -13.08
CA PRO A 383 4.87 -6.71 -11.73
C PRO A 383 6.12 -5.81 -11.74
N ASP A 384 7.07 -6.08 -12.63
CA ASP A 384 8.33 -5.33 -12.77
C ASP A 384 8.09 -3.84 -13.09
N GLU A 385 7.06 -3.49 -13.86
CA GLU A 385 6.74 -2.09 -14.17
C GLU A 385 6.28 -1.33 -12.92
N PHE A 386 5.46 -1.97 -12.07
CA PHE A 386 5.03 -1.37 -10.81
C PHE A 386 6.21 -1.25 -9.83
N ILE A 387 7.07 -2.26 -9.79
CA ILE A 387 8.26 -2.24 -8.93
C ILE A 387 9.19 -1.08 -9.33
N GLY A 388 9.42 -0.90 -10.64
CA GLY A 388 10.18 0.22 -11.17
C GLY A 388 9.54 1.58 -10.86
N GLN A 389 8.24 1.71 -11.12
CA GLN A 389 7.49 2.96 -10.89
C GLN A 389 7.50 3.36 -9.40
N TYR A 390 7.23 2.42 -8.49
CA TYR A 390 7.07 2.69 -7.05
C TYR A 390 8.31 2.36 -6.22
N ARG A 391 9.50 2.29 -6.85
CA ARG A 391 10.73 1.82 -6.22
C ARG A 391 11.08 2.58 -4.93
N THR A 392 10.93 3.91 -4.93
CA THR A 392 11.25 4.76 -3.78
C THR A 392 10.31 4.47 -2.60
N LEU A 393 9.01 4.34 -2.88
CA LEU A 393 8.01 3.94 -1.90
C LEU A 393 8.31 2.54 -1.33
N LEU A 394 8.59 1.57 -2.20
CA LEU A 394 8.87 0.19 -1.81
C LEU A 394 10.12 0.07 -0.91
N ARG A 395 11.19 0.83 -1.20
CA ARG A 395 12.37 0.94 -0.32
C ARG A 395 12.00 1.47 1.06
N ARG A 396 11.14 2.50 1.13
CA ARG A 396 10.70 3.05 2.42
C ARG A 396 9.91 2.03 3.24
N LEU A 397 9.07 1.21 2.61
CA LEU A 397 8.35 0.13 3.30
C LEU A 397 9.27 -0.98 3.82
N GLY A 398 10.43 -1.19 3.19
CA GLY A 398 11.41 -2.21 3.60
C GLY A 398 12.29 -1.80 4.80
N ARG A 399 12.40 -0.50 5.09
CA ARG A 399 13.21 0.04 6.19
C ARG A 399 12.50 0.08 7.55
N LEU A 400 11.24 -0.33 7.58
CA LEU A 400 10.31 -0.20 8.71
C LEU A 400 9.99 -1.55 9.33
#